data_AF-A0A973IZ45-F1
#
_entry.id   AF-A0A973IZ45-F1
#
_cell.length_a   1.000
_cell.length_b   1.000
_cell.length_c   1.000
_cell.angle_alpha   90.00
_cell.angle_beta   90.00
_cell.angle_gamma   90.00
#
_symmetry.space_group_name_H-M   'P 1'
#
loop_
_entity.id
_entity.type
_entity.pdbx_description
1 polymer ?
#
loop_
_entity_poly.entity_id
_entity_poly.type
_entity_poly.pdbx_seq_one_letter_code
_entity_poly.pdbx_strand_id
1 'polypeptide(L)' 'MKDAGILEGYLLIVDRAIEPLNNHIVIASINDEQTVKRLRVKKGAVSLVPENASHKPIKITGEMVF' A
#
# COMPACT_ATOMS: atom_id res chain seq x y z
N MET A 1 -8.16 -5.17 0.01
CA MET A 1 -8.69 -3.80 -0.11
C MET A 1 -10.22 -3.81 -0.22
N LYS A 2 -10.88 -4.88 0.26
CA LYS A 2 -12.34 -5.06 0.20
C LYS A 2 -13.07 -3.95 0.95
N ASP A 3 -12.53 -3.58 2.11
CA ASP A 3 -13.11 -2.56 2.99
C ASP A 3 -12.97 -1.14 2.40
N ALA A 4 -12.09 -0.97 1.40
CA ALA A 4 -11.95 0.27 0.63
C ALA A 4 -12.69 0.22 -0.73
N GLY A 5 -13.53 -0.79 -0.98
CA GLY A 5 -14.28 -0.95 -2.22
C GLY A 5 -13.45 -1.38 -3.43
N ILE A 6 -12.17 -1.75 -3.24
CA ILE A 6 -11.31 -2.28 -4.30
C ILE A 6 -11.41 -3.81 -4.25
N LEU A 7 -12.15 -4.34 -5.22
CA LEU A 7 -12.45 -5.76 -5.35
C LEU A 7 -11.66 -6.38 -6.51
N GLU A 8 -11.66 -7.71 -6.54
CA GLU A 8 -11.00 -8.48 -7.59
C GLU A 8 -11.65 -8.21 -8.96
N GLY A 9 -10.83 -8.14 -10.01
CA GLY A 9 -11.27 -7.82 -11.38
C GLY A 9 -11.46 -6.34 -11.68
N TYR A 10 -11.22 -5.45 -10.70
CA TYR A 10 -11.35 -4.00 -10.91
C TYR A 10 -10.09 -3.43 -11.58
N LEU A 11 -10.28 -2.52 -12.54
CA LEU A 11 -9.21 -1.75 -13.13
C LEU A 11 -8.86 -0.56 -12.23
N LEU A 12 -7.59 -0.47 -11.83
CA LEU A 12 -7.07 0.67 -11.08
C LEU A 12 -6.42 1.68 -12.02
N ILE A 13 -6.82 2.94 -11.91
CA ILE A 13 -6.18 4.06 -12.60
C ILE A 13 -5.34 4.80 -11.55
N VAL A 14 -4.07 5.00 -11.85
CA VAL A 14 -3.11 5.64 -10.95
C VAL A 14 -2.45 6.81 -11.64
N ASP A 15 -2.43 7.94 -10.96
CA ASP A 15 -1.60 9.08 -11.35
C ASP A 15 -0.21 8.93 -10.73
N ARG A 16 0.81 8.78 -11.58
CA ARG A 16 2.21 8.59 -11.16
C ARG A 16 2.90 9.91 -10.79
N ALA A 17 2.30 11.06 -11.13
CA ALA A 17 2.88 12.37 -10.82
C ALA A 17 2.56 12.83 -9.38
N ILE A 18 1.65 12.13 -8.69
CA ILE A 18 1.26 12.47 -7.32
C ILE A 18 2.18 11.74 -6.33
N GLU A 19 2.91 12.51 -5.54
CA GLU A 19 3.69 11.99 -4.42
C GLU A 19 2.77 11.33 -3.37
N PRO A 20 3.06 10.11 -2.92
CA PRO A 20 2.21 9.40 -1.98
C PRO A 20 2.31 10.01 -0.58
N LEU A 21 1.17 10.37 0.01
CA LEU A 21 1.07 10.91 1.36
C LEU A 21 0.49 9.89 2.33
N ASN A 22 0.63 10.18 3.62
CA ASN A 22 0.00 9.38 4.68
C ASN A 22 -1.51 9.23 4.41
N ASN A 23 -2.00 7.99 4.52
CA ASN A 23 -3.35 7.52 4.20
C ASN A 23 -3.69 7.38 2.72
N HIS A 24 -2.81 7.68 1.77
CA HIS A 24 -3.08 7.38 0.36
C HIS A 24 -3.14 5.86 0.12
N ILE A 25 -3.98 5.44 -0.82
CA ILE A 25 -3.90 4.08 -1.38
C ILE A 25 -2.83 4.11 -2.46
N VAL A 26 -1.84 3.24 -2.32
CA VAL A 26 -0.66 3.21 -3.19
C VAL A 26 -0.51 1.83 -3.82
N ILE A 27 0.10 1.80 -5.00
CA ILE A 27 0.73 0.60 -5.56
C ILE A 27 2.18 0.62 -5.10
N ALA A 28 2.63 -0.46 -4.45
CA ALA A 28 4.01 -0.62 -4.02
C ALA A 28 4.58 -1.92 -4.60
N SER A 29 5.86 -1.89 -4.99
CA SER A 29 6.66 -3.07 -5.29
C SER A 29 7.45 -3.43 -4.03
N ILE A 30 7.32 -4.66 -3.55
CA ILE A 30 8.09 -5.16 -2.41
C ILE A 30 8.54 -6.58 -2.75
N ASN A 31 9.85 -6.83 -2.73
CA ASN A 31 10.42 -8.15 -3.04
C ASN A 31 9.89 -8.69 -4.38
N ASP A 32 9.90 -7.85 -5.42
CA ASP A 32 9.39 -8.16 -6.76
C ASP A 32 7.88 -8.47 -6.85
N GLU A 33 7.12 -8.31 -5.75
CA GLU A 33 5.67 -8.47 -5.73
C GLU A 33 4.97 -7.09 -5.69
N GLN A 34 4.04 -6.87 -6.62
CA GLN A 34 3.21 -5.67 -6.61
C GLN A 34 2.03 -5.83 -5.66
N THR A 35 1.77 -4.81 -4.86
CA THR A 35 0.68 -4.82 -3.89
C THR A 35 -0.04 -3.48 -3.82
N VAL A 36 -1.35 -3.54 -3.57
CA VAL A 36 -2.19 -2.36 -3.30
C VAL A 36 -2.51 -2.31 -1.82
N LYS A 37 -2.11 -1.22 -1.15
CA LYS A 37 -2.27 -1.03 0.30
C LYS A 37 -2.42 0.46 0.63
N ARG A 38 -2.89 0.75 1.85
CA ARG A 38 -2.87 2.11 2.36
C ARG A 38 -1.50 2.43 2.96
N LEU A 39 -0.88 3.51 2.50
CA LEU A 39 0.35 4.03 3.08
C LEU A 39 0.05 4.64 4.46
N ARG A 40 0.76 4.21 5.49
CA ARG A 40 0.72 4.83 6.83
C ARG A 40 2.13 5.26 7.23
N VAL A 41 2.27 6.56 7.49
CA VAL A 41 3.51 7.17 7.97
C VAL A 41 3.24 7.72 9.36
N LYS A 42 3.93 7.17 10.37
CA LYS A 42 3.78 7.58 11.77
C LYS A 42 5.13 7.68 12.46
N LYS A 43 5.49 8.88 12.92
CA LYS A 43 6.77 9.15 13.62
C LYS A 43 7.99 8.62 12.85
N GLY A 44 8.01 8.80 11.54
CA GLY A 44 9.09 8.31 10.65
C GLY A 44 9.01 6.83 10.29
N ALA A 45 8.14 6.04 10.91
CA ALA A 45 7.92 4.65 10.51
C ALA A 45 6.91 4.58 9.36
N VAL A 46 7.26 3.82 8.32
CA VAL A 46 6.41 3.56 7.14
C VAL A 46 5.83 2.15 7.21
N SER A 47 4.55 2.03 6.90
CA SER A 47 3.87 0.75 6.80
C SER A 47 2.80 0.76 5.71
N LEU A 48 2.56 -0.41 5.13
CA LEU A 48 1.49 -0.67 4.18
C LEU A 48 0.39 -1.46 4.89
N VAL A 49 -0.76 -0.82 5.07
CA VAL A 49 -1.90 -1.36 5.81
C VAL A 49 -2.95 -1.89 4.83
N PRO A 50 -3.39 -3.15 4.96
CA PRO A 50 -4.48 -3.66 4.16
C PRO A 50 -5.83 -3.10 4.63
N GLU A 51 -6.69 -2.75 3.67
CA GLU A 51 -8.12 -2.55 3.89
C GLU A 51 -8.84 -3.90 3.70
N ASN A 52 -8.45 -4.86 4.54
CA ASN A 52 -9.06 -6.20 4.67
C ASN A 52 -8.55 -6.81 5.98
N ALA A 53 -9.45 -7.00 6.95
CA ALA A 53 -9.12 -7.54 8.27
C ALA A 53 -8.39 -8.89 8.25
N SER A 54 -8.51 -9.68 7.18
CA SER A 54 -7.83 -10.97 7.05
C SER A 54 -6.33 -10.87 6.76
N HIS A 55 -5.79 -9.67 6.51
CA HIS A 55 -4.38 -9.46 6.19
C HIS A 55 -3.69 -8.59 7.23
N LYS A 56 -2.39 -8.84 7.44
CA LYS A 56 -1.57 -8.08 8.39
C LYS A 56 -0.90 -6.89 7.70
N PRO A 57 -0.68 -5.76 8.41
CA PRO A 57 0.17 -4.68 7.94
C PRO A 57 1.60 -5.13 7.65
N ILE A 58 2.20 -4.58 6.60
CA ILE A 58 3.62 -4.77 6.26
C ILE A 58 4.38 -3.54 6.75
N LYS A 59 5.35 -3.72 7.65
CA LYS A 59 6.25 -2.65 8.06
C LYS A 59 7.40 -2.57 7.07
N ILE A 60 7.70 -1.36 6.61
CA ILE A 60 8.81 -1.14 5.69
C ILE A 60 10.06 -0.84 6.49
N THR A 61 11.11 -1.62 6.26
CA THR A 61 12.45 -1.43 6.84
C THR A 61 13.46 -1.18 5.72
N GLY A 62 14.60 -0.56 6.03
CA GLY A 62 15.61 -0.20 5.03
C GLY A 62 16.31 -1.39 4.35
N GLU A 63 16.01 -2.61 4.75
CA GLU A 63 16.55 -3.86 4.18
C GLU A 63 15.67 -4.42 3.05
N MET A 64 14.48 -3.84 2.82
CA MET A 64 13.58 -4.28 1.76
C MET A 64 14.06 -3.77 0.40
N VAL A 65 14.10 -4.66 -0.58
CA VAL A 65 14.44 -4.34 -1.98
C VAL A 65 13.16 -3.83 -2.66
N PHE A 66 13.24 -2.66 -3.30
CA PHE A 66 12.14 -1.96 -3.98
C PHE A 66 12.23 -2.08 -5.49
#